data_AF-A0A832MBK9-F1
#
_entry.id   AF-A0A832MBK9-F1
#
_cell.length_a   1.000
_cell.length_b   1.000
_cell.length_c   1.000
_cell.angle_alpha   90.00
_cell.angle_beta   90.00
_cell.angle_gamma   90.00
#
_symmetry.space_group_name_H-M   'P 1'
#
loop_
_entity.id
_entity.type
_entity.pdbx_description
1 polymer ?
#
loop_
_entity_poly.entity_id
_entity_poly.type
_entity_poly.pdbx_seq_one_letter_code
_entity_poly.pdbx_strand_id
1 'polypeptide(L)'
;MSDQFPQQPITPQYETPNNRTSSGMALTSMILGICGIATGCFGIGAVLGIIGLILGIIALSRANKNPMQYGGKGYAITGIVTSCVGTFVAFPLVLAMLLPSLGRARELSNRSYCAANLRGIGQSMNIYAADNMDVFPILPSNTATGYTMTSPGSADANAELAINRMYAATPTNGPVLAGPWVLVMRNQTSPKQFICKSDDFASTPAAIPPQISTYPVTFQTNPASATAAPGSLSYSFAYPWTGTPVTVGKWWTALTDSSLPIMSDMAPANGERLNRTTIDAQGGGNSDTAIPAAGNPRSWNSPNHAGDGQNVGFSDVHVEWVRKPTVGQNSDNIWGVGTGSIAVPPAGSVLPISGSTAPFDTVMVPTRTASGALR
;
A
#
# COMPACT_ATOMS: atom_id res chain seq x y z
N MET A 1 -23.38 103.93 46.63
CA MET A 1 -23.86 102.54 46.85
C MET A 1 -23.29 101.71 45.72
N SER A 2 -22.20 101.00 45.99
CA SER A 2 -21.57 100.05 45.07
C SER A 2 -21.88 98.65 45.61
N ASP A 3 -22.79 97.95 44.94
CA ASP A 3 -23.17 96.58 45.31
C ASP A 3 -22.00 95.63 45.03
N GLN A 4 -21.51 94.99 46.09
CA GLN A 4 -20.45 93.99 46.06
C GLN A 4 -21.11 92.61 46.08
N PHE A 5 -21.22 91.97 44.92
CA PHE A 5 -21.75 90.60 44.84
C PHE A 5 -20.77 89.60 45.48
N PRO A 6 -21.24 88.61 46.24
CA PRO A 6 -20.38 87.62 46.88
C PRO A 6 -19.77 86.65 45.84
N GLN A 7 -18.47 86.40 45.94
CA GLN A 7 -17.79 85.40 45.12
C GLN A 7 -18.17 83.98 45.55
N GLN A 8 -18.48 83.10 44.58
CA GLN A 8 -18.77 81.69 44.83
C GLN A 8 -17.48 80.87 45.04
N PRO A 9 -17.50 79.79 45.87
CA PRO A 9 -16.32 78.96 46.13
C PRO A 9 -15.91 78.15 44.88
N ILE A 10 -14.61 78.11 44.59
CA ILE A 10 -14.03 77.31 43.50
C ILE A 10 -14.03 75.83 43.92
N THR A 11 -14.84 74.99 43.27
CA THR A 11 -14.78 73.54 43.48
C THR A 11 -13.58 72.94 42.73
N PRO A 12 -12.73 72.11 43.36
CA PRO A 12 -11.66 71.40 42.66
C PRO A 12 -12.26 70.42 41.64
N GLN A 13 -11.89 70.57 40.36
CA GLN A 13 -12.22 69.61 39.31
C GLN A 13 -11.41 68.33 39.55
N TYR A 14 -12.06 67.23 39.93
CA TYR A 14 -11.44 65.91 39.91
C TYR A 14 -11.34 65.45 38.46
N GLU A 15 -10.12 65.45 37.92
CA GLU A 15 -9.84 64.91 36.58
C GLU A 15 -10.13 63.40 36.60
N THR A 16 -11.25 62.99 35.98
CA THR A 16 -11.60 61.57 35.89
C THR A 16 -10.50 60.83 35.12
N PRO A 17 -10.01 59.67 35.62
CA PRO A 17 -9.01 58.89 34.91
C PRO A 17 -9.52 58.58 33.49
N ASN A 18 -8.71 58.93 32.50
CA ASN A 18 -9.03 58.71 31.09
C ASN A 18 -9.08 57.20 30.83
N ASN A 19 -10.27 56.59 30.94
CA ASN A 19 -10.49 55.15 30.74
C ASN A 19 -10.31 54.82 29.25
N ARG A 20 -9.08 54.45 28.85
CA ARG A 20 -8.75 54.06 27.47
C ARG A 20 -9.62 52.88 27.02
N THR A 21 -10.41 53.05 25.97
CA THR A 21 -11.52 52.17 25.58
C THR A 21 -11.16 50.96 24.70
N SER A 22 -9.91 50.46 24.67
CA SER A 22 -9.55 49.48 23.61
C SER A 22 -8.56 48.35 23.92
N SER A 23 -8.31 47.98 25.19
CA SER A 23 -7.37 46.89 25.47
C SER A 23 -7.90 45.50 25.07
N GLY A 24 -9.23 45.32 24.96
CA GLY A 24 -9.86 44.03 24.72
C GLY A 24 -9.36 43.31 23.47
N MET A 25 -9.33 44.01 22.31
CA MET A 25 -8.87 43.41 21.05
C MET A 25 -7.37 43.04 21.08
N ALA A 26 -6.54 43.86 21.73
CA ALA A 26 -5.10 43.62 21.85
C ALA A 26 -4.78 42.47 22.83
N LEU A 27 -5.57 42.34 23.90
CA LEU A 27 -5.45 41.22 24.82
C LEU A 27 -5.91 39.92 24.16
N THR A 28 -7.03 39.94 23.43
CA THR A 28 -7.50 38.74 22.71
C THR A 28 -6.52 38.28 21.64
N SER A 29 -5.85 39.20 20.93
CA SER A 29 -4.83 38.81 19.94
C SER A 29 -3.61 38.16 20.59
N MET A 30 -3.21 38.65 21.77
CA MET A 30 -2.14 38.02 22.56
C MET A 30 -2.52 36.62 23.03
N ILE A 31 -3.70 36.45 23.61
CA ILE A 31 -4.18 35.15 24.11
C ILE A 31 -4.28 34.15 22.94
N LEU A 32 -4.86 34.55 21.81
CA LEU A 32 -4.96 33.70 20.63
C LEU A 32 -3.60 33.34 20.03
N GLY A 33 -2.63 34.26 20.05
CA GLY A 33 -1.26 33.98 19.62
C GLY A 33 -0.55 32.97 20.52
N ILE A 34 -0.70 33.09 21.85
CA ILE A 34 -0.13 32.15 22.83
C ILE A 34 -0.82 30.78 22.73
N CYS A 35 -2.15 30.75 22.71
CA CYS A 35 -2.91 29.54 22.50
C CYS A 35 -2.57 28.91 21.14
N GLY A 36 -2.32 29.72 20.10
CA GLY A 36 -1.91 29.27 18.78
C GLY A 36 -0.55 28.55 18.79
N ILE A 37 0.41 29.01 19.60
CA ILE A 37 1.69 28.31 19.81
C ILE A 37 1.45 27.01 20.61
N ALA A 38 0.74 27.10 21.75
CA ALA A 38 0.51 25.96 22.64
C ALA A 38 -0.32 24.84 21.98
N THR A 39 -1.22 25.19 21.06
CA THR A 39 -2.07 24.25 20.31
C THR A 39 -1.59 24.02 18.87
N GLY A 40 -0.47 24.64 18.47
CA GLY A 40 0.09 24.54 17.11
C GLY A 40 0.47 23.11 16.73
N CYS A 41 0.88 22.31 17.71
CA CYS A 41 1.15 20.88 17.56
C CYS A 41 -0.10 20.04 17.20
N PHE A 42 -1.31 20.54 17.43
CA PHE A 42 -2.58 19.84 17.14
C PHE A 42 -3.27 20.34 15.85
N GLY A 43 -2.59 21.14 15.03
CA GLY A 43 -3.11 21.66 13.75
C GLY A 43 -4.14 22.80 13.87
N ILE A 44 -4.80 22.94 15.02
CA ILE A 44 -5.77 24.01 15.31
C ILE A 44 -5.07 25.37 15.51
N GLY A 45 -3.83 25.35 16.03
CA GLY A 45 -3.09 26.57 16.38
C GLY A 45 -2.76 27.48 15.21
N ALA A 46 -2.69 26.97 13.96
CA ALA A 46 -2.48 27.81 12.78
C ALA A 46 -3.68 28.74 12.51
N VAL A 47 -4.91 28.23 12.67
CA VAL A 47 -6.13 29.03 12.50
C VAL A 47 -6.21 30.10 13.59
N LEU A 48 -5.94 29.72 14.84
CA LEU A 48 -5.91 30.67 15.97
C LEU A 48 -4.81 31.72 15.82
N GLY A 49 -3.65 31.33 15.30
CA GLY A 49 -2.54 32.24 14.98
C GLY A 49 -2.92 33.26 13.91
N ILE A 50 -3.61 32.86 12.84
CA ILE A 50 -4.06 33.81 11.80
C ILE A 50 -5.08 34.80 12.36
N ILE A 51 -6.05 34.33 13.15
CA ILE A 51 -7.06 35.21 13.79
C ILE A 51 -6.37 36.17 14.77
N GLY A 52 -5.44 35.67 15.58
CA GLY A 52 -4.63 36.47 16.49
C GLY A 52 -3.80 37.53 15.77
N LEU A 53 -3.19 37.18 14.63
CA LEU A 53 -2.41 38.11 13.80
C LEU A 53 -3.27 39.25 13.27
N ILE A 54 -4.44 38.95 12.70
CA ILE A 54 -5.36 39.96 12.15
C ILE A 54 -5.81 40.92 13.24
N LEU A 55 -6.27 40.39 14.39
CA LEU A 55 -6.70 41.21 15.51
C LEU A 55 -5.55 42.06 16.08
N GLY A 56 -4.33 41.52 16.11
CA GLY A 56 -3.13 42.24 16.54
C GLY A 56 -2.81 43.43 15.63
N ILE A 57 -2.87 43.25 14.31
CA ILE A 57 -2.61 44.31 13.32
C ILE A 57 -3.66 45.42 13.44
N ILE A 58 -4.95 45.07 13.55
CA ILE A 58 -6.03 46.04 13.70
C ILE A 58 -5.87 46.84 15.01
N ALA A 59 -5.58 46.16 16.12
CA ALA A 59 -5.38 46.80 17.42
C ALA A 59 -4.18 47.76 17.39
N LEU A 60 -3.06 47.35 16.78
CA LEU A 60 -1.87 48.19 16.66
C LEU A 60 -2.10 49.40 15.76
N SER A 61 -2.81 49.24 14.64
CA SER A 61 -3.17 50.32 13.72
C SER A 61 -4.04 51.38 14.41
N ARG A 62 -5.06 50.97 15.17
CA ARG A 62 -5.92 51.89 15.93
C ARG A 62 -5.15 52.62 17.03
N ALA A 63 -4.28 51.91 17.74
CA ALA A 63 -3.44 52.50 18.78
C ALA A 63 -2.38 53.48 18.24
N ASN A 64 -1.93 53.31 16.98
CA ASN A 64 -1.04 54.27 16.32
C ASN A 64 -1.76 55.51 15.81
N LYS A 65 -2.98 55.37 15.27
CA LYS A 65 -3.76 56.52 14.76
C LYS A 65 -4.30 57.42 15.88
N ASN A 66 -4.79 56.82 16.96
CA ASN A 66 -5.46 57.56 18.05
C ASN A 66 -4.89 57.15 19.43
N PRO A 67 -3.66 57.57 19.77
CA PRO A 67 -2.96 57.10 20.97
C PRO A 67 -3.61 57.52 22.30
N MET A 68 -4.41 58.60 22.31
CA MET A 68 -5.11 59.07 23.51
C MET A 68 -6.38 58.26 23.81
N GLN A 69 -7.00 57.62 22.80
CA GLN A 69 -8.23 56.83 22.97
C GLN A 69 -7.94 55.32 23.09
N TYR A 70 -6.94 54.82 22.37
CA TYR A 70 -6.70 53.38 22.23
C TYR A 70 -5.42 52.95 22.99
N GLY A 71 -5.58 52.06 23.99
CA GLY A 71 -4.49 51.49 24.80
C GLY A 71 -4.05 50.09 24.34
N GLY A 72 -2.98 49.56 24.94
CA GLY A 72 -2.58 48.15 24.77
C GLY A 72 -1.59 47.85 23.63
N LYS A 73 -0.79 48.85 23.17
CA LYS A 73 0.24 48.64 22.13
C LYS A 73 1.17 47.45 22.41
N GLY A 74 1.63 47.29 23.66
CA GLY A 74 2.49 46.17 24.05
C GLY A 74 1.82 44.81 23.80
N TYR A 75 0.57 44.65 24.24
CA TYR A 75 -0.22 43.43 24.02
C TYR A 75 -0.44 43.15 22.52
N ALA A 76 -0.71 44.19 21.72
CA ALA A 76 -0.86 44.03 20.28
C ALA A 76 0.44 43.56 19.60
N ILE A 77 1.59 44.14 19.97
CA ILE A 77 2.91 43.74 19.46
C ILE A 77 3.22 42.30 19.87
N THR A 78 3.03 41.95 21.13
CA THR A 78 3.24 40.57 21.61
C THR A 78 2.36 39.59 20.84
N GLY A 79 1.06 39.90 20.66
CA GLY A 79 0.15 39.05 19.90
C GLY A 79 0.55 38.85 18.44
N ILE A 80 1.03 39.90 17.75
CA ILE A 80 1.56 39.79 16.39
C ILE A 80 2.79 38.86 16.37
N VAL A 81 3.76 39.07 17.27
CA VAL A 81 4.98 38.27 17.31
C VAL A 81 4.68 36.80 17.60
N THR A 82 3.86 36.50 18.62
CA THR A 82 3.50 35.12 18.97
C THR A 82 2.71 34.45 17.84
N SER A 83 1.84 35.20 17.16
CA SER A 83 1.06 34.68 16.03
C SER A 83 1.94 34.40 14.80
N CYS A 84 2.92 35.27 14.52
CA CYS A 84 3.89 35.06 13.45
C CYS A 84 4.78 33.84 13.73
N VAL A 85 5.29 33.70 14.96
CA VAL A 85 6.10 32.54 15.36
C VAL A 85 5.29 31.24 15.26
N GLY A 86 4.06 31.24 15.79
CA GLY A 86 3.18 30.07 15.70
C GLY A 86 2.85 29.68 14.25
N THR A 87 2.52 30.65 13.40
CA THR A 87 2.02 30.38 12.04
C THR A 87 3.14 30.13 11.03
N PHE A 88 4.24 30.89 11.07
CA PHE A 88 5.31 30.82 10.06
C PHE A 88 6.53 30.01 10.48
N VAL A 89 6.69 29.71 11.78
CA VAL A 89 7.84 28.93 12.27
C VAL A 89 7.39 27.58 12.81
N ALA A 90 6.48 27.57 13.78
CA ALA A 90 6.09 26.33 14.46
C ALA A 90 5.26 25.41 13.53
N PHE A 91 4.26 25.94 12.83
CA PHE A 91 3.37 25.14 11.99
C PHE A 91 4.09 24.42 10.82
N PRO A 92 4.92 25.09 9.99
CA PRO A 92 5.66 24.40 8.92
C PRO A 92 6.61 23.33 9.44
N LEU A 93 7.23 23.56 10.60
CA LEU A 93 8.13 22.59 11.24
C LEU A 93 7.38 21.32 11.66
N VAL A 94 6.21 21.47 12.29
CA VAL A 94 5.36 20.32 12.65
C VAL A 94 4.90 19.58 11.41
N LEU A 95 4.46 20.30 10.37
CA LEU A 95 4.01 19.66 9.11
C LEU A 95 5.16 18.93 8.41
N ALA A 96 6.37 19.51 8.40
CA ALA A 96 7.56 18.89 7.84
C ALA A 96 7.94 17.58 8.57
N MET A 97 7.71 17.50 9.88
CA MET A 97 7.89 16.25 10.64
C MET A 97 6.76 15.25 10.38
N LEU A 98 5.53 15.71 10.22
CA LEU A 98 4.36 14.86 10.12
C LEU A 98 4.19 14.21 8.73
N LEU A 99 4.51 14.93 7.64
CA LEU A 99 4.33 14.40 6.28
C LEU A 99 5.13 13.11 6.01
N PRO A 100 6.44 13.01 6.33
CA PRO A 100 7.19 11.76 6.16
C PRO A 100 6.64 10.63 7.02
N SER A 101 6.18 10.94 8.24
CA SER A 101 5.60 9.96 9.15
C SER A 101 4.28 9.38 8.61
N LEU A 102 3.43 10.23 8.01
CA LEU A 102 2.15 9.83 7.45
C LEU A 102 2.34 8.94 6.22
N GLY A 103 3.33 9.24 5.36
CA GLY A 103 3.67 8.38 4.23
C GLY A 103 4.05 6.97 4.66
N ARG A 104 4.96 6.85 5.64
CA ARG A 104 5.36 5.56 6.20
C ARG A 104 4.21 4.84 6.92
N ALA A 105 3.37 5.56 7.64
CA ALA A 105 2.21 4.99 8.34
C ALA A 105 1.15 4.44 7.38
N ARG A 106 0.87 5.17 6.28
CA ARG A 106 -0.03 4.70 5.21
C ARG A 106 0.50 3.43 4.57
N GLU A 107 1.79 3.41 4.26
CA GLU A 107 2.42 2.24 3.64
C GLU A 107 2.42 1.02 4.58
N LEU A 108 2.66 1.21 5.88
CA LEU A 108 2.51 0.13 6.88
C LEU A 108 1.07 -0.41 6.96
N SER A 109 0.07 0.46 6.85
CA SER A 109 -1.35 0.08 6.78
C SER A 109 -1.65 -0.70 5.50
N ASN A 110 -1.11 -0.26 4.36
CA ASN A 110 -1.27 -0.97 3.08
C ASN A 110 -0.63 -2.36 3.12
N ARG A 111 0.56 -2.52 3.72
CA ARG A 111 1.20 -3.83 3.93
C ARG A 111 0.30 -4.75 4.75
N SER A 112 -0.24 -4.23 5.85
CA SER A 112 -1.17 -4.99 6.71
C SER A 112 -2.44 -5.41 5.96
N TYR A 113 -2.96 -4.55 5.09
CA TYR A 113 -4.10 -4.85 4.21
C TYR A 113 -3.76 -5.96 3.20
N CYS A 114 -2.62 -5.87 2.53
CA CYS A 114 -2.19 -6.89 1.57
C CYS A 114 -1.89 -8.23 2.26
N ALA A 115 -1.36 -8.21 3.49
CA ALA A 115 -1.20 -9.40 4.31
C ALA A 115 -2.54 -10.03 4.71
N ALA A 116 -3.55 -9.22 5.06
CA ALA A 116 -4.89 -9.71 5.37
C ALA A 116 -5.57 -10.35 4.16
N ASN A 117 -5.39 -9.77 2.97
CA ASN A 117 -5.86 -10.34 1.71
C ASN A 117 -5.28 -11.74 1.46
N LEU A 118 -3.95 -11.88 1.51
CA LEU A 118 -3.27 -13.17 1.34
C LEU A 118 -3.73 -14.19 2.39
N ARG A 119 -3.82 -13.77 3.66
CA ARG A 119 -4.32 -14.63 4.73
C ARG A 119 -5.73 -15.15 4.42
N GLY A 120 -6.64 -14.26 4.03
CA GLY A 120 -8.00 -14.68 3.66
C GLY A 120 -8.03 -15.59 2.43
N ILE A 121 -7.14 -15.41 1.46
CA ILE A 121 -7.05 -16.29 0.28
C ILE A 121 -6.59 -17.68 0.73
N GLY A 122 -5.55 -17.75 1.57
CA GLY A 122 -5.05 -19.01 2.16
C GLY A 122 -6.09 -19.74 3.01
N GLN A 123 -6.94 -19.00 3.76
CA GLN A 123 -8.06 -19.59 4.49
C GLN A 123 -9.05 -20.26 3.53
N SER A 124 -9.44 -19.57 2.45
CA SER A 124 -10.35 -20.14 1.45
C SER A 124 -9.72 -21.32 0.69
N MET A 125 -8.41 -21.30 0.45
CA MET A 125 -7.68 -22.45 -0.11
C MET A 125 -7.71 -23.66 0.82
N ASN A 126 -7.58 -23.46 2.13
CA ASN A 126 -7.71 -24.54 3.12
C ASN A 126 -9.13 -25.07 3.24
N ILE A 127 -10.15 -24.20 3.19
CA ILE A 127 -11.56 -24.61 3.14
C ILE A 127 -11.81 -25.46 1.89
N TYR A 128 -11.29 -25.05 0.72
CA TYR A 128 -11.36 -25.85 -0.49
C TYR A 128 -10.66 -27.20 -0.31
N ALA A 129 -9.45 -27.21 0.25
CA ALA A 129 -8.66 -28.42 0.41
C ALA A 129 -9.37 -29.47 1.28
N ALA A 130 -10.08 -29.05 2.33
CA ALA A 130 -10.86 -29.93 3.19
C ALA A 130 -11.91 -30.77 2.41
N ASP A 131 -12.45 -30.22 1.32
CA ASP A 131 -13.41 -30.90 0.45
C ASP A 131 -12.74 -31.61 -0.75
N ASN A 132 -11.43 -31.46 -0.94
CA ASN A 132 -10.71 -31.86 -2.16
C ASN A 132 -9.42 -32.64 -1.84
N MET A 133 -9.51 -33.65 -0.96
CA MET A 133 -8.40 -34.54 -0.62
C MET A 133 -7.15 -33.79 -0.14
N ASP A 134 -7.36 -32.72 0.62
CA ASP A 134 -6.33 -31.82 1.14
C ASP A 134 -5.51 -31.10 0.05
N VAL A 135 -5.93 -31.13 -1.22
CA VAL A 135 -5.24 -30.45 -2.32
C VAL A 135 -5.76 -29.03 -2.47
N PHE A 136 -4.86 -28.05 -2.57
CA PHE A 136 -5.24 -26.68 -2.84
C PHE A 136 -5.92 -26.53 -4.22
N PRO A 137 -6.68 -25.46 -4.46
CA PRO A 137 -7.39 -25.25 -5.72
C PRO A 137 -6.49 -25.45 -6.93
N ILE A 138 -6.87 -26.38 -7.81
CA ILE A 138 -6.06 -26.77 -8.95
C ILE A 138 -6.97 -27.25 -10.09
N LEU A 139 -6.53 -27.03 -11.33
CA LEU A 139 -7.17 -27.57 -12.53
C LEU A 139 -6.24 -28.58 -13.21
N PRO A 140 -6.76 -29.44 -14.11
CA PRO A 140 -5.91 -30.26 -14.96
C PRO A 140 -4.93 -29.42 -15.81
N SER A 141 -3.72 -29.94 -16.01
CA SER A 141 -2.71 -29.38 -16.93
C SER A 141 -2.12 -30.51 -17.79
N ASN A 142 -1.77 -30.19 -19.03
CA ASN A 142 -1.09 -31.10 -19.96
C ASN A 142 0.44 -30.91 -19.99
N THR A 143 0.95 -29.85 -19.37
CA THR A 143 2.40 -29.61 -19.22
C THR A 143 2.74 -29.26 -17.78
N ALA A 144 3.85 -29.83 -17.29
CA ALA A 144 4.44 -29.51 -15.99
C ALA A 144 5.46 -28.37 -16.08
N THR A 145 5.67 -27.87 -17.30
CA THR A 145 6.77 -26.96 -17.59
C THR A 145 6.29 -25.63 -18.13
N GLY A 146 5.01 -25.26 -18.00
CA GLY A 146 4.53 -23.98 -18.51
C GLY A 146 3.22 -23.50 -17.91
N TYR A 147 2.98 -22.19 -17.98
CA TYR A 147 1.75 -21.55 -17.54
C TYR A 147 1.25 -20.50 -18.53
N THR A 148 -0.06 -20.30 -18.61
CA THR A 148 -0.69 -19.22 -19.39
C THR A 148 -1.41 -18.22 -18.49
N MET A 149 -1.38 -16.96 -18.90
CA MET A 149 -2.08 -15.85 -18.24
C MET A 149 -3.55 -15.75 -18.65
N THR A 150 -3.88 -16.34 -19.79
CA THR A 150 -5.19 -16.27 -20.42
C THR A 150 -5.65 -17.67 -20.76
N SER A 151 -6.96 -17.86 -20.63
CA SER A 151 -7.67 -18.98 -21.24
C SER A 151 -9.00 -18.42 -21.75
N PRO A 152 -9.51 -18.89 -22.91
CA PRO A 152 -10.80 -18.44 -23.44
C PRO A 152 -11.87 -18.64 -22.37
N GLY A 153 -12.68 -17.59 -22.15
CA GLY A 153 -13.86 -17.70 -21.32
C GLY A 153 -14.88 -18.67 -21.93
N SER A 154 -15.85 -19.06 -21.11
CA SER A 154 -16.84 -20.06 -21.47
C SER A 154 -18.26 -19.48 -21.47
N ALA A 155 -19.01 -19.70 -22.56
CA ALA A 155 -20.43 -19.39 -22.60
C ALA A 155 -21.18 -20.49 -21.82
N ASP A 156 -21.35 -20.29 -20.52
CA ASP A 156 -22.06 -21.19 -19.60
C ASP A 156 -23.33 -20.53 -19.07
N ALA A 157 -24.34 -21.36 -18.77
CA ALA A 157 -25.61 -20.89 -18.22
C ALA A 157 -25.53 -20.53 -16.73
N ASN A 158 -24.44 -20.87 -16.02
CA ASN A 158 -24.17 -20.44 -14.65
C ASN A 158 -22.70 -20.71 -14.29
N ALA A 159 -22.25 -20.16 -13.16
CA ALA A 159 -20.89 -20.32 -12.66
C ALA A 159 -20.53 -21.79 -12.40
N GLU A 160 -21.48 -22.62 -11.96
CA GLU A 160 -21.24 -24.03 -11.67
C GLU A 160 -20.92 -24.83 -12.94
N LEU A 161 -21.65 -24.58 -14.04
CA LEU A 161 -21.33 -25.18 -15.33
C LEU A 161 -19.97 -24.72 -15.87
N ALA A 162 -19.61 -23.45 -15.65
CA ALA A 162 -18.28 -22.94 -15.99
C ALA A 162 -17.18 -23.64 -15.19
N ILE A 163 -17.38 -23.81 -13.89
CA ILE A 163 -16.47 -24.57 -13.01
C ILE A 163 -16.33 -26.02 -13.50
N ASN A 164 -17.44 -26.71 -13.78
CA ASN A 164 -17.40 -28.08 -14.25
C ASN A 164 -16.66 -28.21 -15.60
N ARG A 165 -16.84 -27.25 -16.51
CA ARG A 165 -16.09 -27.17 -17.76
C ARG A 165 -14.60 -26.96 -17.53
N MET A 166 -14.23 -26.12 -16.57
CA MET A 166 -12.83 -25.89 -16.17
C MET A 166 -12.16 -27.18 -15.70
N TYR A 167 -12.85 -28.03 -14.93
CA TYR A 167 -12.32 -29.35 -14.55
C TYR A 167 -12.34 -30.38 -15.69
N ALA A 168 -13.20 -30.21 -16.69
CA ALA A 168 -13.36 -31.18 -17.78
C ALA A 168 -12.47 -30.91 -19.01
N ALA A 169 -12.09 -29.65 -19.30
CA ALA A 169 -11.66 -29.27 -20.65
C ALA A 169 -10.59 -28.16 -20.76
N THR A 170 -9.57 -28.13 -19.90
CA THR A 170 -8.45 -27.16 -20.05
C THR A 170 -7.10 -27.83 -20.33
N PRO A 171 -6.80 -28.30 -21.55
CA PRO A 171 -5.45 -28.66 -21.95
C PRO A 171 -4.66 -27.40 -22.38
N THR A 172 -4.48 -26.45 -21.46
CA THR A 172 -3.55 -25.32 -21.63
C THR A 172 -2.41 -25.46 -20.64
N ASN A 173 -1.24 -24.91 -20.97
CA ASN A 173 -0.09 -24.93 -20.08
C ASN A 173 -0.47 -24.33 -18.71
N GLY A 174 -0.47 -25.15 -17.66
CA GLY A 174 -0.64 -24.80 -16.25
C GLY A 174 -1.47 -23.55 -15.94
N PRO A 175 -2.81 -23.62 -15.87
CA PRO A 175 -3.67 -22.47 -15.59
C PRO A 175 -3.63 -22.08 -14.09
N VAL A 176 -2.47 -21.62 -13.60
CA VAL A 176 -2.22 -21.39 -12.16
C VAL A 176 -3.29 -20.53 -11.51
N LEU A 177 -3.68 -19.45 -12.20
CA LEU A 177 -4.68 -18.50 -11.72
C LEU A 177 -6.11 -19.03 -11.76
N ALA A 178 -6.39 -20.08 -12.53
CA ALA A 178 -7.71 -20.67 -12.60
C ALA A 178 -8.09 -21.36 -11.27
N GLY A 179 -7.12 -21.92 -10.54
CA GLY A 179 -7.37 -22.50 -9.22
C GLY A 179 -7.93 -21.48 -8.23
N PRO A 180 -7.19 -20.40 -7.92
CA PRO A 180 -7.70 -19.30 -7.10
C PRO A 180 -8.96 -18.63 -7.68
N TRP A 181 -9.14 -18.63 -9.01
CA TRP A 181 -10.36 -18.13 -9.65
C TRP A 181 -11.60 -18.98 -9.34
N VAL A 182 -11.46 -20.31 -9.19
CA VAL A 182 -12.56 -21.18 -8.74
C VAL A 182 -13.09 -20.75 -7.37
N LEU A 183 -12.21 -20.30 -6.45
CA LEU A 183 -12.64 -19.77 -5.15
C LEU A 183 -13.55 -18.54 -5.30
N VAL A 184 -13.21 -17.67 -6.26
CA VAL A 184 -14.00 -16.46 -6.57
C VAL A 184 -15.36 -16.85 -7.15
N MET A 185 -15.39 -17.76 -8.12
CA MET A 185 -16.64 -18.22 -8.74
C MET A 185 -17.56 -18.98 -7.77
N ARG A 186 -16.98 -19.65 -6.76
CA ARG A 186 -17.71 -20.29 -5.65
C ARG A 186 -18.11 -19.33 -4.54
N ASN A 187 -17.88 -18.03 -4.70
CA ASN A 187 -18.18 -17.01 -3.69
C ASN A 187 -17.48 -17.25 -2.33
N GLN A 188 -16.32 -17.93 -2.34
CA GLN A 188 -15.48 -18.16 -1.16
C GLN A 188 -14.46 -17.03 -0.95
N THR A 189 -14.13 -16.30 -2.01
CA THR A 189 -13.27 -15.10 -1.97
C THR A 189 -13.86 -14.00 -2.84
N SER A 190 -13.66 -12.74 -2.44
CA SER A 190 -14.08 -11.61 -3.27
C SER A 190 -12.98 -11.24 -4.27
N PRO A 191 -13.31 -10.82 -5.52
CA PRO A 191 -12.32 -10.36 -6.48
C PRO A 191 -11.42 -9.23 -5.97
N LYS A 192 -11.96 -8.35 -5.12
CA LYS A 192 -11.24 -7.23 -4.51
C LYS A 192 -10.11 -7.68 -3.59
N GLN A 193 -10.21 -8.88 -3.04
CA GLN A 193 -9.19 -9.46 -2.15
C GLN A 193 -7.91 -9.80 -2.91
N PHE A 194 -7.95 -9.91 -4.24
CA PHE A 194 -6.78 -10.18 -5.07
C PHE A 194 -6.02 -8.92 -5.50
N ILE A 195 -6.38 -7.75 -4.94
CA ILE A 195 -5.74 -6.46 -5.22
C ILE A 195 -5.04 -5.91 -3.99
N CYS A 196 -3.76 -5.60 -4.15
CA CYS A 196 -2.96 -4.89 -3.17
C CYS A 196 -3.08 -3.38 -3.37
N LYS A 197 -3.15 -2.62 -2.28
CA LYS A 197 -3.26 -1.15 -2.31
C LYS A 197 -1.98 -0.44 -2.74
N SER A 198 -0.83 -1.09 -2.55
CA SER A 198 0.48 -0.58 -2.94
C SER A 198 0.96 -1.21 -4.25
N ASP A 199 0.01 -1.63 -5.09
CA ASP A 199 0.24 -2.08 -6.45
C ASP A 199 -0.23 -1.00 -7.43
N ASP A 200 0.71 -0.42 -8.18
CA ASP A 200 0.41 0.66 -9.13
C ASP A 200 -0.24 0.17 -10.43
N PHE A 201 -0.19 -1.14 -10.71
CA PHE A 201 -0.65 -1.73 -11.97
C PHE A 201 -2.01 -2.40 -11.84
N ALA A 202 -2.31 -3.00 -10.68
CA ALA A 202 -3.61 -3.61 -10.43
C ALA A 202 -4.55 -2.64 -9.71
N SER A 203 -5.69 -2.32 -10.32
CA SER A 203 -6.61 -1.32 -9.73
C SER A 203 -8.09 -1.62 -9.90
N THR A 204 -8.44 -2.55 -10.80
CA THR A 204 -9.83 -2.90 -11.07
C THR A 204 -10.09 -4.34 -10.66
N PRO A 205 -10.93 -4.60 -9.64
CA PRO A 205 -11.31 -5.96 -9.27
C PRO A 205 -11.82 -6.75 -10.47
N ALA A 206 -11.46 -8.03 -10.51
CA ALA A 206 -12.00 -8.92 -11.52
C ALA A 206 -13.53 -8.95 -11.44
N ALA A 207 -14.18 -9.04 -12.60
CA ALA A 207 -15.64 -9.06 -12.68
C ALA A 207 -16.15 -10.48 -12.86
N ILE A 208 -17.31 -10.79 -12.28
CA ILE A 208 -18.10 -11.96 -12.68
C ILE A 208 -19.25 -11.41 -13.52
N PRO A 209 -19.16 -11.46 -14.86
CA PRO A 209 -20.19 -10.87 -15.71
C PRO A 209 -21.53 -11.60 -15.51
N PRO A 210 -22.67 -10.90 -15.64
CA PRO A 210 -23.97 -11.55 -15.73
C PRO A 210 -24.00 -12.47 -16.96
N GLN A 211 -24.80 -13.53 -16.90
CA GLN A 211 -24.80 -14.75 -17.75
C GLN A 211 -24.83 -14.55 -19.29
N ILE A 212 -24.93 -13.32 -19.78
CA ILE A 212 -25.13 -12.94 -21.18
C ILE A 212 -23.83 -12.66 -21.96
N SER A 213 -22.64 -12.64 -21.34
CA SER A 213 -21.41 -12.24 -22.06
C SER A 213 -20.24 -13.23 -22.11
N THR A 214 -20.26 -14.38 -21.41
CA THR A 214 -19.15 -15.38 -21.22
C THR A 214 -18.55 -15.31 -19.81
N TYR A 215 -18.49 -16.46 -19.12
CA TYR A 215 -17.79 -16.61 -17.84
C TYR A 215 -16.27 -16.63 -18.04
N PRO A 216 -15.52 -15.77 -17.34
CA PRO A 216 -14.07 -15.84 -17.33
C PRO A 216 -13.63 -17.12 -16.60
N VAL A 217 -12.54 -17.72 -17.06
CA VAL A 217 -11.91 -18.90 -16.43
C VAL A 217 -10.64 -18.54 -15.64
N THR A 218 -10.31 -17.25 -15.60
CA THR A 218 -9.17 -16.68 -14.86
C THR A 218 -9.42 -15.17 -14.62
N PHE A 219 -8.58 -14.54 -13.81
CA PHE A 219 -8.57 -13.08 -13.60
C PHE A 219 -8.41 -12.33 -14.92
N GLN A 220 -9.22 -11.30 -15.16
CA GLN A 220 -9.24 -10.61 -16.46
C GLN A 220 -7.97 -9.81 -16.68
N THR A 221 -7.38 -9.99 -17.86
CA THR A 221 -6.24 -9.23 -18.31
C THR A 221 -6.57 -7.76 -18.53
N ASN A 222 -5.57 -6.90 -18.33
CA ASN A 222 -5.61 -5.59 -18.97
C ASN A 222 -5.67 -5.85 -20.49
N PRO A 223 -6.58 -5.23 -21.27
CA PRO A 223 -6.80 -5.53 -22.69
C PRO A 223 -5.58 -5.41 -23.63
N ALA A 224 -4.40 -5.04 -23.13
CA ALA A 224 -3.21 -4.77 -23.92
C ALA A 224 -2.28 -5.97 -24.21
N SER A 225 -2.38 -7.14 -23.55
CA SER A 225 -1.52 -8.30 -23.87
C SER A 225 -1.97 -9.64 -23.27
N ALA A 226 -1.88 -10.73 -24.06
CA ALA A 226 -2.10 -12.11 -23.61
C ALA A 226 -0.95 -12.69 -22.76
N THR A 227 0.16 -11.95 -22.63
CA THR A 227 1.35 -12.35 -21.86
C THR A 227 1.58 -11.48 -20.61
N ALA A 228 0.79 -10.43 -20.39
CA ALA A 228 0.92 -9.58 -19.20
C ALA A 228 0.08 -10.11 -18.03
N ALA A 229 0.59 -9.94 -16.80
CA ALA A 229 -0.20 -10.16 -15.59
C ALA A 229 -1.52 -9.35 -15.63
N PRO A 230 -2.66 -9.95 -15.24
CA PRO A 230 -3.92 -9.26 -15.30
C PRO A 230 -3.96 -8.03 -14.41
N GLY A 231 -4.52 -6.92 -14.90
CA GLY A 231 -4.69 -5.67 -14.13
C GLY A 231 -5.71 -5.78 -12.99
N SER A 232 -6.25 -6.98 -12.79
CA SER A 232 -7.17 -7.37 -11.72
C SER A 232 -6.51 -8.24 -10.64
N LEU A 233 -5.17 -8.40 -10.68
CA LEU A 233 -4.41 -9.26 -9.79
C LEU A 233 -3.10 -8.61 -9.32
N SER A 234 -2.83 -8.69 -8.01
CA SER A 234 -1.62 -8.17 -7.35
C SER A 234 -0.74 -9.24 -6.71
N TYR A 235 -1.10 -10.51 -6.84
CA TYR A 235 -0.46 -11.61 -6.14
C TYR A 235 -0.01 -12.71 -7.09
N SER A 236 1.02 -13.43 -6.66
CA SER A 236 1.54 -14.63 -7.31
C SER A 236 1.30 -15.85 -6.41
N PHE A 237 1.29 -17.02 -7.02
CA PHE A 237 1.04 -18.31 -6.40
C PHE A 237 2.13 -19.29 -6.79
N ALA A 238 2.46 -20.24 -5.91
CA ALA A 238 3.39 -21.31 -6.24
C ALA A 238 2.87 -22.13 -7.43
N TYR A 239 3.72 -22.39 -8.41
CA TYR A 239 3.36 -23.22 -9.56
C TYR A 239 3.06 -24.66 -9.10
N PRO A 240 1.86 -25.22 -9.37
CA PRO A 240 1.41 -26.42 -8.69
C PRO A 240 1.73 -27.74 -9.41
N TRP A 241 2.28 -27.72 -10.63
CA TRP A 241 2.52 -28.93 -11.43
C TRP A 241 4.00 -29.32 -11.50
N THR A 242 4.27 -30.62 -11.67
CA THR A 242 5.62 -31.18 -11.84
C THR A 242 5.62 -32.52 -12.59
N GLY A 243 6.76 -32.91 -13.15
CA GLY A 243 7.00 -34.24 -13.73
C GLY A 243 6.44 -34.51 -15.13
N THR A 244 6.79 -35.67 -15.68
CA THR A 244 6.24 -36.22 -16.93
C THR A 244 5.94 -37.71 -16.71
N PRO A 245 4.67 -38.16 -16.66
CA PRO A 245 3.44 -37.40 -16.86
C PRO A 245 3.21 -36.32 -15.79
N VAL A 246 2.39 -35.33 -16.11
CA VAL A 246 2.12 -34.17 -15.24
C VAL A 246 1.41 -34.63 -13.97
N THR A 247 1.95 -34.25 -12.83
CA THR A 247 1.42 -34.52 -11.49
C THR A 247 1.35 -33.25 -10.67
N VAL A 248 0.56 -33.26 -9.61
CA VAL A 248 0.52 -32.16 -8.63
C VAL A 248 1.77 -32.23 -7.77
N GLY A 249 2.46 -31.11 -7.61
CA GLY A 249 3.62 -31.00 -6.74
C GLY A 249 3.25 -31.28 -5.29
N LYS A 250 4.13 -31.96 -4.56
CA LYS A 250 3.91 -32.30 -3.15
C LYS A 250 3.77 -31.07 -2.24
N TRP A 251 4.17 -29.89 -2.71
CA TRP A 251 4.02 -28.61 -2.03
C TRP A 251 2.63 -27.98 -2.19
N TRP A 252 1.77 -28.48 -3.08
CA TRP A 252 0.46 -27.89 -3.35
C TRP A 252 -0.68 -28.60 -2.59
N THR A 253 -0.54 -28.69 -1.27
CA THR A 253 -1.53 -29.30 -0.37
C THR A 253 -1.55 -28.62 1.00
N ALA A 254 -2.69 -28.69 1.68
CA ALA A 254 -2.87 -28.22 3.05
C ALA A 254 -2.05 -29.03 4.08
N LEU A 255 -1.53 -30.21 3.72
CA LEU A 255 -0.73 -31.07 4.60
C LEU A 255 0.77 -30.79 4.55
N THR A 256 1.18 -29.76 3.82
CA THR A 256 2.60 -29.45 3.61
C THR A 256 3.23 -28.76 4.82
N ASP A 257 4.55 -28.66 4.82
CA ASP A 257 5.24 -27.93 5.87
C ASP A 257 4.74 -26.48 5.93
N SER A 258 4.39 -26.04 7.14
CA SER A 258 3.96 -24.67 7.48
C SER A 258 4.91 -23.57 6.99
N SER A 259 6.18 -23.88 6.76
CA SER A 259 7.17 -22.91 6.29
C SER A 259 7.20 -22.78 4.76
N LEU A 260 6.34 -23.47 4.02
CA LEU A 260 6.36 -23.44 2.55
C LEU A 260 5.58 -22.24 2.01
N PRO A 261 6.23 -21.36 1.24
CA PRO A 261 5.55 -20.23 0.65
C PRO A 261 4.67 -20.71 -0.52
N ILE A 262 3.38 -20.40 -0.47
CA ILE A 262 2.41 -20.82 -1.50
C ILE A 262 1.85 -19.63 -2.30
N MET A 263 2.01 -18.41 -1.79
CA MET A 263 1.57 -17.18 -2.44
C MET A 263 2.39 -15.99 -1.96
N SER A 264 2.41 -14.91 -2.75
CA SER A 264 3.14 -13.70 -2.39
C SER A 264 2.61 -12.48 -3.14
N ASP A 265 3.07 -11.29 -2.75
CA ASP A 265 2.98 -10.11 -3.61
C ASP A 265 3.60 -10.39 -4.99
N MET A 266 3.03 -9.78 -6.03
CA MET A 266 3.34 -10.05 -7.44
C MET A 266 4.84 -10.23 -7.71
N ALA A 267 5.21 -11.36 -8.30
CA ALA A 267 6.56 -11.66 -8.71
C ALA A 267 7.02 -10.71 -9.84
N PRO A 268 8.25 -10.19 -9.79
CA PRO A 268 8.78 -9.40 -10.90
C PRO A 268 9.05 -10.24 -12.15
N ALA A 269 8.86 -9.66 -13.34
CA ALA A 269 9.23 -10.30 -14.60
C ALA A 269 10.75 -10.34 -14.81
N ASN A 270 11.18 -11.29 -15.65
CA ASN A 270 12.57 -11.43 -16.08
C ASN A 270 13.11 -10.14 -16.72
N GLY A 271 14.32 -9.73 -16.36
CA GLY A 271 15.05 -8.60 -16.94
C GLY A 271 14.74 -7.23 -16.36
N GLU A 272 13.70 -7.08 -15.54
CA GLU A 272 13.35 -5.76 -14.96
C GLU A 272 13.97 -5.50 -13.60
N ARG A 273 13.82 -6.49 -12.73
CA ARG A 273 14.20 -6.50 -11.32
C ARG A 273 15.09 -7.70 -11.01
N LEU A 274 14.96 -8.75 -11.83
CA LEU A 274 15.79 -9.94 -11.83
C LEU A 274 16.60 -9.96 -13.14
N ASN A 275 17.88 -9.58 -13.12
CA ASN A 275 18.76 -9.69 -14.29
C ASN A 275 19.90 -10.68 -14.02
N ARG A 276 20.06 -11.70 -14.88
CA ARG A 276 21.15 -12.68 -14.76
C ARG A 276 22.52 -12.08 -14.91
N THR A 277 22.70 -11.13 -15.84
CA THR A 277 24.03 -10.60 -16.17
C THR A 277 24.66 -9.79 -15.04
N THR A 278 23.91 -9.51 -13.96
CA THR A 278 24.47 -8.93 -12.74
C THR A 278 24.82 -10.02 -11.72
N ILE A 279 24.01 -11.08 -11.59
CA ILE A 279 24.23 -12.21 -10.66
C ILE A 279 25.50 -13.00 -10.99
N ASP A 280 25.74 -13.31 -12.27
CA ASP A 280 26.92 -14.06 -12.73
C ASP A 280 28.20 -13.22 -12.61
N ALA A 281 28.12 -11.91 -12.84
CA ALA A 281 29.21 -10.95 -12.63
C ALA A 281 29.63 -10.78 -11.15
N GLN A 282 28.84 -11.28 -10.20
CA GLN A 282 29.07 -11.17 -8.75
C GLN A 282 29.56 -12.49 -8.11
N GLY A 283 29.92 -13.50 -8.91
CA GLY A 283 30.67 -14.68 -8.45
C GLY A 283 29.85 -15.78 -7.75
N GLY A 284 28.53 -15.78 -7.88
CA GLY A 284 27.66 -16.80 -7.29
C GLY A 284 27.55 -18.06 -8.15
N GLY A 285 28.29 -19.11 -7.79
CA GLY A 285 27.93 -20.47 -8.18
C GLY A 285 26.61 -20.87 -7.53
N ASN A 286 25.70 -21.43 -8.34
CA ASN A 286 24.30 -21.79 -8.05
C ASN A 286 23.32 -20.58 -7.94
N SER A 287 22.36 -20.56 -8.87
CA SER A 287 21.38 -19.48 -9.09
C SER A 287 20.32 -19.35 -8.00
N ASP A 288 20.19 -20.37 -7.15
CA ASP A 288 19.05 -20.51 -6.23
C ASP A 288 19.32 -19.71 -4.94
N THR A 289 20.59 -19.58 -4.55
CA THR A 289 21.07 -18.76 -3.42
C THR A 289 21.57 -17.38 -3.83
N ALA A 290 21.44 -17.03 -5.11
CA ALA A 290 22.04 -15.83 -5.69
C ALA A 290 21.27 -14.55 -5.34
N ILE A 291 21.34 -14.15 -4.06
CA ILE A 291 21.30 -12.72 -3.73
C ILE A 291 22.74 -12.23 -3.83
N PRO A 292 23.04 -11.21 -4.66
CA PRO A 292 24.33 -10.56 -4.61
C PRO A 292 24.63 -10.13 -3.18
N ALA A 293 25.75 -10.59 -2.62
CA ALA A 293 26.23 -10.14 -1.31
C ALA A 293 26.39 -8.60 -1.25
N ALA A 294 26.45 -7.95 -2.42
CA ALA A 294 26.42 -6.50 -2.61
C ALA A 294 25.36 -6.10 -3.65
N GLY A 295 24.28 -5.44 -3.23
CA GLY A 295 23.24 -4.91 -4.10
C GLY A 295 22.08 -4.31 -3.29
N ASN A 296 21.31 -3.39 -3.89
CA ASN A 296 20.12 -2.83 -3.25
C ASN A 296 19.02 -3.92 -3.20
N PRO A 297 18.60 -4.42 -2.03
CA PRO A 297 17.59 -5.49 -1.93
C PRO A 297 16.29 -5.15 -2.65
N ARG A 298 15.99 -3.85 -2.80
CA ARG A 298 14.80 -3.37 -3.52
C ARG A 298 14.76 -3.82 -4.97
N SER A 299 15.90 -4.01 -5.63
CA SER A 299 15.89 -4.39 -7.04
C SER A 299 15.32 -5.80 -7.24
N TRP A 300 15.36 -6.68 -6.25
CA TRP A 300 14.97 -8.10 -6.38
C TRP A 300 13.60 -8.43 -5.77
N ASN A 301 13.01 -7.49 -5.03
CA ASN A 301 11.72 -7.65 -4.37
C ASN A 301 10.55 -7.41 -5.34
N SER A 302 9.35 -7.77 -4.90
CA SER A 302 8.12 -7.47 -5.62
C SER A 302 8.05 -5.97 -5.98
N PRO A 303 7.56 -5.58 -7.17
CA PRO A 303 7.28 -4.18 -7.46
C PRO A 303 6.20 -3.58 -6.54
N ASN A 304 5.36 -4.40 -5.90
CA ASN A 304 4.46 -3.94 -4.86
C ASN A 304 5.27 -3.28 -3.73
N HIS A 305 4.66 -2.34 -3.02
CA HIS A 305 5.31 -1.69 -1.88
C HIS A 305 6.66 -1.03 -2.25
N ALA A 306 6.77 -0.53 -3.49
CA ALA A 306 7.97 0.11 -4.05
C ALA A 306 9.26 -0.74 -4.00
N GLY A 307 9.15 -2.07 -3.89
CA GLY A 307 10.30 -2.95 -3.73
C GLY A 307 10.87 -3.02 -2.31
N ASP A 308 10.23 -2.43 -1.31
CA ASP A 308 10.74 -2.51 0.07
C ASP A 308 10.77 -3.93 0.65
N GLY A 309 9.98 -4.83 0.07
CA GLY A 309 9.77 -6.20 0.49
C GLY A 309 8.48 -6.73 -0.11
N GLN A 310 8.03 -7.88 0.41
CA GLN A 310 6.83 -8.55 -0.04
C GLN A 310 6.15 -9.24 1.15
N ASN A 311 4.83 -9.27 1.11
CA ASN A 311 4.05 -10.22 1.90
C ASN A 311 4.16 -11.59 1.24
N VAL A 312 4.48 -12.60 2.03
CA VAL A 312 4.55 -14.00 1.59
C VAL A 312 3.61 -14.80 2.48
N GLY A 313 2.66 -15.49 1.85
CA GLY A 313 1.70 -16.37 2.49
C GLY A 313 2.14 -17.82 2.40
N PHE A 314 2.01 -18.52 3.52
CA PHE A 314 2.47 -19.88 3.70
C PHE A 314 1.31 -20.87 3.78
N SER A 315 1.63 -22.16 3.67
CA SER A 315 0.67 -23.26 3.63
C SER A 315 -0.30 -23.32 4.83
N ASP A 316 0.19 -22.95 6.02
CA ASP A 316 -0.58 -22.86 7.28
C ASP A 316 -1.37 -21.55 7.42
N VAL A 317 -1.42 -20.73 6.38
CA VAL A 317 -2.15 -19.45 6.30
C VAL A 317 -1.52 -18.28 7.05
N HIS A 318 -0.34 -18.45 7.66
CA HIS A 318 0.40 -17.29 8.13
C HIS A 318 0.93 -16.47 6.95
N VAL A 319 1.14 -15.18 7.20
CA VAL A 319 1.68 -14.26 6.21
C VAL A 319 2.75 -13.44 6.89
N GLU A 320 3.94 -13.45 6.30
CA GLU A 320 5.10 -12.72 6.80
C GLU A 320 5.49 -11.60 5.83
N TRP A 321 5.91 -10.47 6.40
CA TRP A 321 6.58 -9.42 5.63
C TRP A 321 8.07 -9.72 5.55
N VAL A 322 8.56 -10.07 4.36
CA VAL A 322 9.95 -10.42 4.14
C VAL A 322 10.64 -9.37 3.26
N ARG A 323 11.88 -9.01 3.62
CA ARG A 323 12.66 -7.96 2.94
C ARG A 323 13.53 -8.49 1.80
N LYS A 324 13.55 -9.81 1.64
CA LYS A 324 14.32 -10.55 0.64
C LYS A 324 13.45 -11.71 0.14
N PRO A 325 13.58 -12.10 -1.14
CA PRO A 325 12.79 -13.19 -1.70
C PRO A 325 13.36 -14.59 -1.42
N THR A 326 14.47 -14.69 -0.69
CA THR A 326 15.10 -15.95 -0.28
C THR A 326 14.37 -16.58 0.89
N VAL A 327 13.15 -17.06 0.64
CA VAL A 327 12.26 -17.62 1.67
C VAL A 327 11.70 -18.99 1.25
N GLY A 328 12.21 -19.57 0.16
CA GLY A 328 11.88 -20.94 -0.23
C GLY A 328 12.60 -21.98 0.63
N GLN A 329 12.36 -23.25 0.30
CA GLN A 329 12.85 -24.42 1.02
C GLN A 329 14.35 -24.66 0.76
N ASN A 330 15.18 -23.74 1.25
CA ASN A 330 16.64 -23.78 1.45
C ASN A 330 17.21 -22.34 1.52
N SER A 331 16.38 -21.35 1.86
CA SER A 331 16.71 -19.93 1.69
C SER A 331 17.02 -19.57 0.24
N ASP A 332 16.34 -20.24 -0.68
CA ASP A 332 16.37 -19.97 -2.10
C ASP A 332 15.30 -18.97 -2.52
N ASN A 333 15.53 -18.36 -3.67
CA ASN A 333 14.72 -17.27 -4.20
C ASN A 333 13.41 -17.79 -4.81
N ILE A 334 12.27 -17.38 -4.25
CA ILE A 334 10.92 -17.79 -4.71
C ILE A 334 10.51 -17.25 -6.09
N TRP A 335 11.33 -16.41 -6.73
CA TRP A 335 11.11 -15.94 -8.10
C TRP A 335 11.88 -16.75 -9.16
N GLY A 336 12.91 -17.48 -8.75
CA GLY A 336 13.85 -18.14 -9.63
C GLY A 336 13.36 -19.49 -10.16
N VAL A 337 13.86 -19.87 -11.33
CA VAL A 337 13.86 -21.27 -11.80
C VAL A 337 15.31 -21.69 -12.02
N GLY A 338 15.62 -22.96 -11.79
CA GLY A 338 16.99 -23.49 -11.82
C GLY A 338 17.68 -23.36 -13.19
N THR A 339 19.01 -23.57 -13.20
CA THR A 339 19.98 -23.48 -14.31
C THR A 339 19.42 -23.05 -15.67
N GLY A 340 19.70 -21.80 -16.07
CA GLY A 340 19.48 -21.36 -17.45
C GLY A 340 18.37 -20.32 -17.66
N SER A 341 17.48 -20.04 -16.71
CA SER A 341 16.69 -18.78 -16.71
C SER A 341 16.40 -18.27 -15.28
N ILE A 342 16.79 -17.05 -14.91
CA ILE A 342 16.63 -16.56 -13.51
C ILE A 342 15.20 -16.15 -13.16
N ALA A 343 14.29 -16.10 -14.12
CA ALA A 343 12.92 -15.73 -13.84
C ALA A 343 11.98 -16.40 -14.83
N VAL A 344 10.82 -16.80 -14.31
CA VAL A 344 9.71 -17.29 -15.12
C VAL A 344 9.26 -16.17 -16.07
N PRO A 345 9.21 -16.41 -17.39
CA PRO A 345 8.72 -15.41 -18.34
C PRO A 345 7.25 -15.05 -18.04
N PRO A 346 6.76 -13.84 -18.35
CA PRO A 346 5.40 -13.38 -18.05
C PRO A 346 4.26 -14.35 -18.45
N ALA A 347 4.51 -15.17 -19.47
CA ALA A 347 3.83 -16.44 -19.76
C ALA A 347 4.86 -17.40 -20.37
N GLY A 348 4.61 -18.71 -20.34
CA GLY A 348 5.51 -19.70 -20.95
C GLY A 348 6.14 -20.64 -19.94
N SER A 349 7.40 -21.05 -20.15
CA SER A 349 7.95 -22.21 -19.46
C SER A 349 8.28 -21.97 -17.98
N VAL A 350 7.68 -22.75 -17.08
CA VAL A 350 8.05 -22.86 -15.67
C VAL A 350 8.82 -24.17 -15.52
N LEU A 351 10.16 -24.15 -15.51
CA LEU A 351 10.89 -25.39 -15.22
C LEU A 351 11.00 -25.52 -13.69
N PRO A 352 10.32 -26.47 -13.03
CA PRO A 352 10.69 -26.82 -11.67
C PRO A 352 12.16 -27.27 -11.68
N ILE A 353 12.91 -26.97 -10.62
CA ILE A 353 14.33 -27.32 -10.56
C ILE A 353 14.48 -28.85 -10.67
N SER A 354 14.89 -29.33 -11.84
CA SER A 354 15.23 -30.73 -12.05
C SER A 354 16.71 -30.92 -11.74
N GLY A 355 17.04 -31.21 -10.48
CA GLY A 355 18.41 -31.52 -10.09
C GLY A 355 18.65 -31.33 -8.60
N SER A 356 18.56 -32.42 -7.83
CA SER A 356 18.94 -32.53 -6.41
C SER A 356 18.46 -31.42 -5.45
N THR A 357 17.27 -30.88 -5.65
CA THR A 357 16.67 -29.86 -4.77
C THR A 357 15.77 -30.46 -3.70
N ALA A 358 15.54 -29.69 -2.63
CA ALA A 358 14.66 -30.08 -1.54
C ALA A 358 13.26 -30.46 -2.08
N PRO A 359 12.55 -31.41 -1.43
CA PRO A 359 11.34 -32.03 -1.99
C PRO A 359 10.15 -31.07 -2.27
N PHE A 360 10.25 -29.80 -1.88
CA PHE A 360 9.18 -28.80 -1.93
C PHE A 360 9.68 -27.41 -2.39
N ASP A 361 10.62 -27.36 -3.33
CA ASP A 361 10.98 -26.10 -3.98
C ASP A 361 9.80 -25.50 -4.77
N THR A 362 9.59 -24.19 -4.64
CA THR A 362 8.42 -23.47 -5.16
C THR A 362 8.85 -22.22 -5.93
N VAL A 363 8.20 -22.01 -7.08
CA VAL A 363 8.35 -20.78 -7.87
C VAL A 363 7.02 -20.05 -7.99
N MET A 364 7.05 -18.74 -7.79
CA MET A 364 5.86 -17.89 -7.78
C MET A 364 5.52 -17.37 -9.17
N VAL A 365 4.26 -17.57 -9.56
CA VAL A 365 3.71 -17.12 -10.84
C VAL A 365 2.25 -16.65 -10.64
N PRO A 366 1.74 -15.71 -11.45
CA PRO A 366 2.38 -15.08 -12.59
C PRO A 366 3.47 -14.08 -12.22
N THR A 367 4.24 -13.65 -13.20
CA THR A 367 5.18 -12.54 -13.08
C THR A 367 4.65 -11.30 -13.79
N ARG A 368 5.06 -10.10 -13.37
CA ARG A 368 4.65 -8.84 -14.00
C ARG A 368 5.81 -7.92 -14.34
N THR A 369 5.69 -7.32 -15.52
CA THR A 369 6.52 -6.23 -16.02
C THR A 369 6.09 -4.89 -15.38
N ALA A 370 6.94 -4.30 -14.54
CA ALA A 370 6.82 -3.01 -13.87
C ALA A 370 7.46 -1.82 -14.64
N SER A 371 8.02 -2.03 -15.84
CA SER A 371 8.64 -1.00 -16.69
C SER A 371 7.66 -0.24 -17.61
N GLY A 372 6.36 -0.45 -17.45
CA GLY A 372 5.32 0.34 -18.13
C GLY A 372 5.06 1.68 -17.44
N ALA A 373 4.47 2.65 -18.17
CA ALA A 373 4.11 3.96 -17.63
C ALA A 373 3.39 3.82 -16.29
N LEU A 374 4.06 4.28 -15.23
CA LEU A 374 3.48 4.50 -13.92
C LEU A 374 2.30 5.47 -14.09
N ARG A 375 1.27 5.30 -13.27
CA ARG A 375 0.19 6.29 -13.20
C ARG A 375 0.67 7.63 -12.68
#